data_AF-A0A967GQ12-F1
#
_entry.id   AF-A0A967GQ12-F1
#
_cell.length_a   1.000
_cell.length_b   1.000
_cell.length_c   1.000
_cell.angle_alpha   90.00
_cell.angle_beta   90.00
_cell.angle_gamma   90.00
#
_symmetry.space_group_name_H-M   'P 1'
#
loop_
_entity.id
_entity.type
_entity.pdbx_description
1 polymer ?
#
loop_
_entity_poly.entity_id
_entity_poly.type
_entity_poly.pdbx_seq_one_letter_code
_entity_poly.pdbx_strand_id
1 'polypeptide(L)'
;LVVFMAGNQFMAMSRLMEAFRERHPEIERVFYETLPPGLELKQILAGGAVFEGREITGSPDVYTAVSASAMESLREAGRVDEWS
;
A
#
# COMPACT_ATOMS: atom_id res chain seq x y z
N LEU A 1 8.86 -3.18 5.38
CA LEU A 1 7.90 -2.10 5.12
C LEU A 1 7.33 -2.27 3.72
N VAL A 2 6.02 -2.49 3.61
CA VAL A 2 5.25 -2.65 2.37
C VAL A 2 4.27 -1.49 2.28
N VAL A 3 4.40 -0.65 1.25
CA VAL A 3 3.61 0.56 1.08
C VAL A 3 2.80 0.49 -0.21
N PHE A 4 1.47 0.54 -0.10
CA PHE A 4 0.58 0.64 -1.26
C PHE A 4 0.12 2.09 -1.40
N MET A 5 0.48 2.72 -2.51
CA MET A 5 0.17 4.12 -2.77
C MET A 5 -0.71 4.29 -4.00
N ALA A 6 -1.83 4.98 -3.81
CA ALA A 6 -2.74 5.28 -4.89
C ALA A 6 -2.06 5.93 -6.11
N GLY A 7 -2.41 5.41 -7.29
CA GLY A 7 -1.88 5.76 -8.62
C GLY A 7 -1.77 7.25 -8.92
N ASN A 8 -2.66 8.07 -8.34
CA ASN A 8 -2.65 9.52 -8.51
C ASN A 8 -1.52 10.23 -7.76
N GLN A 9 -0.77 9.53 -6.90
CA GLN A 9 0.35 10.06 -6.11
C GLN A 9 1.73 9.55 -6.58
N PHE A 10 1.78 8.81 -7.69
CA PHE A 10 3.01 8.21 -8.24
C PHE A 10 4.19 9.19 -8.35
N MET A 11 3.94 10.44 -8.76
CA MET A 11 4.99 11.44 -8.96
C MET A 11 5.75 11.80 -7.67
N ALA A 12 5.14 11.62 -6.50
CA ALA A 12 5.78 11.91 -5.20
C ALA A 12 6.62 10.72 -4.67
N MET A 13 6.34 9.51 -5.15
CA MET A 13 6.85 8.27 -4.59
C MET A 13 8.38 8.18 -4.61
N SER A 14 9.01 8.51 -5.75
CA SER A 14 10.47 8.38 -5.90
C SER A 14 11.23 9.24 -4.90
N ARG A 15 10.83 10.52 -4.74
CA ARG A 15 11.46 11.43 -3.77
C ARG A 15 11.14 11.05 -2.33
N LEU A 16 9.90 10.61 -2.06
CA LEU A 16 9.52 10.13 -0.73
C LEU A 16 10.39 8.96 -0.30
N MET A 17 10.59 7.98 -1.19
CA MET A 17 11.40 6.79 -0.90
C MET A 17 12.89 7.10 -0.78
N GLU A 18 13.39 8.04 -1.57
CA GLU A 18 14.76 8.53 -1.43
C GLU A 18 14.97 9.18 -0.05
N ALA A 19 14.14 10.16 0.30
CA ALA A 19 14.21 10.83 1.60
C ALA A 19 13.95 9.86 2.78
N PHE A 20 13.09 8.87 2.61
CA PHE A 20 12.82 7.86 3.63
C PHE A 20 14.05 6.98 3.88
N ARG A 21 14.70 6.47 2.82
CA ARG A 21 15.90 5.65 2.95
C ARG A 21 17.08 6.41 3.55
N GLU A 22 17.23 7.69 3.21
CA GLU A 22 18.28 8.54 3.80
C GLU A 22 18.08 8.74 5.31
N ARG A 23 16.83 8.88 5.75
CA ARG A 23 16.49 9.12 7.17
C ARG A 23 16.44 7.83 7.99
N HIS A 24 16.17 6.70 7.34
CA HIS A 24 16.01 5.40 7.98
C HIS A 24 16.88 4.32 7.32
N PRO A 25 18.23 4.47 7.34
CA PRO A 25 19.14 3.50 6.75
C PRO A 25 19.06 2.11 7.41
N GLU A 26 18.53 2.02 8.63
CA GLU A 26 18.27 0.77 9.36
C GLU A 26 17.15 -0.09 8.75
N ILE A 27 16.28 0.50 7.93
CA ILE A 27 15.19 -0.22 7.25
C ILE A 27 15.70 -0.70 5.89
N GLU A 28 16.30 -1.88 5.88
CA GLU A 28 16.96 -2.44 4.68
C GLU A 28 16.01 -2.82 3.55
N ARG A 29 14.74 -3.14 3.87
CA ARG A 29 13.76 -3.67 2.90
C ARG A 29 12.46 -2.87 2.92
N VAL A 30 12.32 -2.03 1.89
CA VAL A 30 11.08 -1.33 1.57
C VAL A 30 10.59 -1.79 0.21
N PHE A 31 9.37 -2.31 0.16
CA PHE A 31 8.63 -2.55 -1.07
C PHE A 31 7.55 -1.49 -1.17
N TYR A 32 7.37 -0.90 -2.35
CA TYR A 32 6.22 -0.06 -2.62
C TYR A 32 5.64 -0.40 -3.99
N GLU A 33 4.33 -0.26 -4.10
CA GLU A 33 3.62 -0.32 -5.37
C GLU A 33 2.73 0.90 -5.56
N THR A 34 2.35 1.11 -6.82
CA THR A 34 1.45 2.20 -7.17
C THR A 34 0.52 1.72 -8.26
N LEU A 35 -0.75 1.57 -7.92
CA LEU A 35 -1.78 1.09 -8.84
C LEU A 35 -2.99 2.02 -8.81
N PRO A 36 -3.87 1.98 -9.82
CA PRO A 36 -5.14 2.69 -9.74
C PRO A 36 -5.87 2.35 -8.43
N PRO A 37 -6.45 3.32 -7.71
CA PRO A 37 -6.94 3.10 -6.35
C PRO A 37 -7.94 1.95 -6.21
N GLY A 38 -8.81 1.76 -7.21
CA GLY A 38 -9.76 0.66 -7.23
C GLY A 38 -9.13 -0.72 -7.45
N LEU A 39 -7.93 -0.78 -8.05
CA LEU A 39 -7.17 -2.02 -8.18
C LEU A 39 -6.48 -2.36 -6.85
N GLU A 40 -5.83 -1.40 -6.19
CA GLU A 40 -5.23 -1.60 -4.86
C GLU A 40 -6.25 -2.08 -3.83
N LEU A 41 -7.42 -1.43 -3.78
CA LEU A 41 -8.49 -1.84 -2.88
C LEU A 41 -8.89 -3.30 -3.11
N LYS A 42 -9.00 -3.73 -4.38
CA LYS A 42 -9.32 -5.12 -4.72
C LYS A 42 -8.21 -6.09 -4.28
N GLN A 43 -6.93 -5.71 -4.41
CA GLN A 43 -5.83 -6.54 -3.95
C GLN A 43 -5.87 -6.75 -2.43
N ILE A 44 -6.03 -5.66 -1.67
CA ILE A 44 -6.07 -5.72 -0.20
C ILE A 44 -7.26 -6.57 0.27
N LEU A 45 -8.44 -6.38 -0.32
CA LEU A 45 -9.63 -7.17 0.00
C LEU A 45 -9.45 -8.67 -0.31
N ALA A 46 -8.75 -9.00 -1.40
CA ALA A 46 -8.44 -10.37 -1.78
C ALA A 46 -7.34 -11.01 -0.90
N GLY A 47 -6.61 -10.22 -0.10
CA GLY A 47 -5.50 -10.69 0.73
C GLY A 47 -4.15 -10.79 -0.01
N GLY A 48 -4.04 -10.15 -1.17
CA GLY A 48 -2.86 -10.17 -2.03
C GLY A 48 -3.24 -10.07 -3.51
N ALA A 49 -2.24 -10.15 -4.38
CA ALA A 49 -2.44 -10.14 -5.82
C ALA A 49 -1.36 -10.88 -6.59
N VAL A 50 -1.65 -11.18 -7.85
CA VAL A 50 -0.66 -11.67 -8.80
C VAL A 50 -0.29 -10.53 -9.74
N PHE A 51 0.97 -10.10 -9.69
CA PHE A 51 1.53 -9.11 -10.60
C PHE A 51 2.63 -9.75 -11.45
N GLU A 52 2.47 -9.77 -12.77
CA GLU A 52 3.43 -10.36 -13.72
C GLU A 52 3.88 -11.80 -13.36
N GLY A 53 2.94 -12.62 -12.86
CA GLY A 53 3.22 -14.00 -12.44
C GLY A 53 3.91 -14.14 -11.08
N ARG A 54 4.13 -13.03 -10.37
CA ARG A 54 4.62 -13.02 -8.98
C ARG A 54 3.44 -12.81 -8.04
N GLU A 55 3.33 -13.67 -7.04
CA GLU A 55 2.35 -13.52 -5.98
C GLU A 55 2.85 -12.48 -4.97
N ILE A 56 2.21 -11.33 -4.94
CA ILE A 56 2.32 -10.35 -3.86
C ILE A 56 1.35 -10.83 -2.78
N THR A 57 1.87 -11.65 -1.87
CA THR A 57 1.13 -12.10 -0.69
C THR A 57 1.27 -11.04 0.40
N GLY A 58 0.14 -10.63 1.00
CA GLY A 58 0.16 -9.82 2.22
C GLY A 58 -0.66 -8.55 2.15
N SER A 59 -1.13 -8.14 3.33
CA SER A 59 -1.67 -6.81 3.57
C SER A 59 -0.51 -5.81 3.65
N PRO A 60 -0.65 -4.60 3.06
CA PRO A 60 0.39 -3.58 3.19
C PRO A 60 0.51 -3.11 4.63
N ASP A 61 1.72 -2.72 5.05
CA ASP A 61 1.94 -2.03 6.32
C ASP A 61 1.32 -0.62 6.29
N VAL A 62 1.30 0.00 5.10
CA VAL A 62 0.73 1.34 4.88
C VAL A 62 -0.07 1.34 3.58
N TYR A 63 -1.33 1.78 3.63
CA TYR A 63 -2.20 2.02 2.47
C TYR A 63 -2.67 3.48 2.44
N THR A 64 -2.37 4.20 1.37
CA THR A 64 -2.85 5.59 1.21
C THR A 64 -4.17 5.62 0.41
N ALA A 65 -5.29 5.48 1.11
CA ALA A 65 -6.60 5.55 0.49
C ALA A 65 -6.88 6.95 -0.09
N VAL A 66 -7.57 6.99 -1.23
CA VAL A 66 -8.01 8.26 -1.87
C VAL A 66 -9.46 8.63 -1.55
N SER A 67 -10.19 7.75 -0.84
CA SER A 67 -11.58 8.00 -0.44
C SER A 67 -11.90 7.35 0.91
N ALA A 68 -12.79 8.01 1.66
CA ALA A 68 -13.34 7.45 2.90
C ALA A 68 -14.13 6.15 2.66
N SER A 69 -14.78 6.04 1.50
CA SER A 69 -15.50 4.83 1.11
C SER A 69 -14.59 3.60 0.98
N ALA A 70 -13.37 3.77 0.46
CA ALA A 70 -12.41 2.67 0.36
C ALA A 70 -11.97 2.20 1.75
N MET A 71 -11.77 3.14 2.68
CA MET A 71 -11.44 2.81 4.08
C MET A 71 -12.60 2.08 4.77
N GLU A 72 -13.84 2.50 4.56
CA GLU A 72 -15.00 1.81 5.13
C GLU A 72 -15.13 0.38 4.60
N SER A 73 -14.95 0.15 3.29
CA SER A 73 -14.94 -1.20 2.73
C SER A 73 -13.85 -2.10 3.34
N LEU A 74 -12.68 -1.55 3.67
CA LEU A 74 -11.62 -2.31 4.33
C LEU A 74 -11.96 -2.62 5.80
N ARG A 75 -12.60 -1.68 6.51
CA ARG A 75 -13.07 -1.89 7.89
C ARG A 75 -14.15 -2.96 7.95
N GLU A 76 -15.16 -2.88 7.07
CA GLU A 76 -16.21 -3.89 6.96
C GLU A 76 -15.65 -5.29 6.66
N ALA A 77 -14.57 -5.36 5.88
CA ALA A 77 -13.89 -6.61 5.55
C ALA A 77 -12.90 -7.10 6.63
N GLY A 78 -12.74 -6.38 7.75
CA GLY A 78 -11.78 -6.73 8.80
C GLY A 78 -10.32 -6.70 8.35
N ARG A 79 -9.98 -5.81 7.39
CA ARG A 79 -8.64 -5.67 6.79
C ARG A 79 -7.87 -4.45 7.27
N VAL A 80 -8.37 -3.76 8.29
CA VAL A 80 -7.71 -2.62 8.93
C VAL A 80 -7.62 -2.90 10.41
N ASP A 81 -6.43 -2.80 10.97
CA ASP A 81 -6.24 -2.78 12.41
C ASP A 81 -6.52 -1.36 12.93
N GLU A 82 -7.51 -1.22 13.81
CA GLU A 82 -7.73 0.04 14.54
C GLU A 82 -6.64 0.19 15.61
N TRP A 83 -5.69 1.09 15.38
CA TRP A 83 -4.75 1.48 16.42
C TRP A 83 -5.48 2.35 17.46
N SER A 84 -5.61 1.82 18.68
CA SER A 84 -6.23 2.50 19.84
C SER A 84 -5.26 3.44 20.55
#